data_AF-A0A871BI30-F1
#
_entry.id   AF-A0A871BI30-F1
#
_cell.length_a   1.000
_cell.length_b   1.000
_cell.length_c   1.000
_cell.angle_alpha   90.00
_cell.angle_beta   90.00
_cell.angle_gamma   90.00
#
_symmetry.space_group_name_H-M   'P 1'
#
loop_
_entity.id
_entity.type
_entity.pdbx_description
1 polymer ?
#
loop_
_entity_poly.entity_id
_entity_poly.type
_entity_poly.pdbx_seq_one_letter_code
_entity_poly.pdbx_strand_id
1 'polypeptide(L)'
;MSTDTESSYADGFGQVSRTAGTAFRYLLLGATMFGIVTLAVLLVYVANDAIRPLTADLGWHLTFFLTLVVPTAVVGGYLARRNVPALKLGGMVIGMLGVFLLFSGGVAIVFVDIVPPLTGLSYVVGLLVPAALTVVLTKYEQQIPFTLRVAATGAAFILSLVGVPGYFHSIPEIVRQLPVVPADWMILTLVLGGVAAVVVGQYVARIREDTTAGLAAGASALVLTGLAAVVGPTLGVDANAAAVVTSVAFVPTLAYAGGAAVTREQERIGLLLAAVVIGGSLVGAVAVDALGFAGPQSWVDWQFLTSAHSGTAENAGLYPAIGGSILLMATVAALSFPLGVGAAVYLEEYAPDNAFTRFIDVNISNLAGVPSVVYGLLGLGVFVTYLGQPTGTVLIGGATLALLILPIVIISSREAIRAVPSDMRQASYGMGATRWQTVKNVVLPEAFPGILTGTILALGRAIGETAPLIMIGAPNVLFSLPTELTSKVSAMPLQVYAWSSLFASEDFYTKAVPAGVVVLLAVLLAMNSIAIVLRNKFESEN
;
A
#
# COMPACT_ATOMS: atom_id res chain seq x y z
N MET A 1 -28.64 -25.15 65.22
CA MET A 1 -29.88 -25.29 64.44
C MET A 1 -29.89 -24.13 63.46
N SER A 2 -29.74 -24.26 62.16
CA SER A 2 -29.72 -25.34 61.16
C SER A 2 -29.27 -24.61 59.86
N THR A 3 -28.13 -24.91 59.23
CA THR A 3 -27.99 -25.82 58.08
C THR A 3 -29.16 -25.83 57.08
N ASP A 4 -28.79 -25.73 55.79
CA ASP A 4 -29.47 -26.27 54.60
C ASP A 4 -30.31 -25.34 53.72
N THR A 5 -29.72 -24.32 53.08
CA THR A 5 -30.35 -23.77 51.85
C THR A 5 -29.45 -23.09 50.79
N GLU A 6 -28.15 -23.38 50.70
CA GLU A 6 -27.30 -22.75 49.66
C GLU A 6 -26.43 -23.70 48.81
N SER A 7 -26.72 -25.01 48.75
CA SER A 7 -25.92 -25.95 47.93
C SER A 7 -26.64 -26.55 46.71
N SER A 8 -27.90 -26.22 46.42
CA SER A 8 -28.67 -26.96 45.39
C SER A 8 -28.64 -26.38 43.97
N TYR A 9 -27.97 -25.26 43.70
CA TYR A 9 -27.97 -24.63 42.36
C TYR A 9 -26.67 -24.81 41.56
N ALA A 10 -25.66 -25.49 42.12
CA ALA A 10 -24.31 -25.60 41.52
C ALA A 10 -23.93 -26.99 40.99
N ASP A 11 -24.81 -28.00 41.05
CA ASP A 11 -24.50 -29.39 40.63
C ASP A 11 -24.99 -29.75 39.21
N GLY A 12 -25.45 -28.79 38.42
CA GLY A 12 -25.96 -29.02 37.05
C GLY A 12 -24.93 -28.93 35.92
N PHE A 13 -23.73 -28.41 36.17
CA PHE A 13 -22.68 -28.32 35.15
C PHE A 13 -21.76 -29.54 35.26
N GLY A 14 -21.96 -30.52 34.37
CA GLY A 14 -21.12 -31.71 34.26
C GLY A 14 -19.63 -31.35 34.24
N GLN A 15 -18.82 -32.19 34.87
CA GLN A 15 -17.37 -32.03 34.98
C GLN A 15 -16.77 -31.70 33.60
N VAL A 16 -16.37 -30.44 33.39
CA VAL A 16 -15.67 -30.02 32.17
C VAL A 16 -14.36 -30.78 32.12
N SER A 17 -14.30 -31.79 31.25
CA SER A 17 -13.14 -32.65 31.09
C SER A 17 -11.93 -31.80 30.71
N ARG A 18 -11.04 -31.55 31.69
CA ARG A 18 -9.80 -30.79 31.48
C ARG A 18 -8.91 -31.43 30.42
N THR A 19 -9.00 -32.76 30.26
CA THR A 19 -8.28 -33.51 29.22
C THR A 19 -8.86 -33.24 27.83
N ALA A 20 -10.19 -33.21 27.66
CA ALA A 20 -10.82 -32.85 26.39
C ALA A 20 -10.48 -31.40 25.99
N GLY A 21 -10.53 -30.46 26.94
CA GLY A 21 -10.13 -29.06 26.68
C GLY A 21 -8.65 -28.91 26.31
N THR A 22 -7.76 -29.70 26.92
CA THR A 22 -6.34 -29.70 26.60
C THR A 22 -6.06 -30.32 25.24
N ALA A 23 -6.70 -31.46 24.94
CA ALA A 23 -6.61 -32.11 23.63
C ALA A 23 -7.12 -31.21 22.50
N PHE A 24 -8.26 -30.55 22.70
CA PHE A 24 -8.82 -29.60 21.74
C PHE A 24 -7.86 -28.43 21.48
N ARG A 25 -7.24 -27.87 22.53
CA ARG A 25 -6.24 -26.79 22.39
C ARG A 25 -5.04 -27.22 21.56
N TYR A 26 -4.47 -28.40 21.83
CA TYR A 26 -3.33 -28.90 21.06
C TYR A 26 -3.72 -29.26 19.62
N LEU A 27 -4.94 -29.73 19.38
CA LEU A 27 -5.45 -29.96 18.03
C LEU A 27 -5.57 -28.64 17.25
N LEU A 28 -6.12 -27.59 17.87
CA LEU A 28 -6.20 -26.26 17.25
C LEU A 28 -4.81 -25.66 16.97
N LEU A 29 -3.87 -25.82 17.91
CA LEU A 29 -2.48 -25.40 17.70
C LEU A 29 -1.82 -26.21 16.57
N GLY A 30 -2.03 -27.53 16.55
CA GLY A 30 -1.52 -28.41 15.50
C GLY A 30 -2.07 -28.03 14.12
N ALA A 31 -3.37 -27.73 14.01
CA ALA A 31 -4.00 -27.32 12.77
C ALA A 31 -3.46 -25.97 12.26
N THR A 32 -3.29 -24.98 13.15
CA THR A 32 -2.73 -23.67 12.77
C THR A 32 -1.26 -23.77 12.36
N MET A 33 -0.46 -24.53 13.12
CA MET A 33 0.95 -24.79 12.77
C MET A 33 1.09 -25.56 11.46
N PHE A 34 0.25 -26.57 11.23
CA PHE A 34 0.25 -27.31 9.97
C PHE A 34 -0.02 -26.38 8.78
N GLY A 35 -1.02 -25.50 8.87
CA GLY A 35 -1.31 -24.52 7.83
C GLY A 35 -0.15 -23.56 7.56
N ILE A 36 0.44 -22.98 8.62
CA ILE A 36 1.55 -22.04 8.52
C ILE A 36 2.80 -22.72 7.93
N VAL A 37 3.16 -23.91 8.42
CA VAL A 37 4.33 -24.65 7.93
C VAL A 37 4.13 -25.09 6.48
N THR A 38 2.94 -25.60 6.13
CA THR A 38 2.66 -26.01 4.75
C THR A 38 2.75 -24.83 3.79
N LEU A 39 2.18 -23.68 4.16
CA LEU A 39 2.30 -22.45 3.37
C LEU A 39 3.76 -22.00 3.26
N ALA A 40 4.50 -21.99 4.37
CA ALA A 40 5.91 -21.60 4.37
C ALA A 40 6.76 -22.50 3.46
N VAL A 41 6.53 -23.81 3.51
CA VAL A 41 7.20 -24.78 2.63
C VAL A 41 6.86 -24.51 1.17
N LEU A 42 5.58 -24.29 0.83
CA LEU A 42 5.18 -23.93 -0.53
C LEU A 42 5.85 -22.64 -1.02
N LEU A 43 5.91 -21.62 -0.17
CA LEU A 43 6.57 -20.35 -0.50
C LEU A 43 8.08 -20.52 -0.72
N VAL A 44 8.74 -21.39 0.05
CA VAL A 44 10.16 -21.72 -0.15
C VAL A 44 10.38 -22.41 -1.49
N TYR A 45 9.54 -23.37 -1.87
CA TYR A 45 9.63 -24.01 -3.18
C TYR A 45 9.43 -23.01 -4.32
N VAL A 46 8.37 -22.20 -4.24
CA VAL A 46 8.08 -21.17 -5.24
C VAL A 46 9.22 -20.16 -5.37
N ALA A 47 9.78 -19.70 -4.24
CA ALA A 47 10.91 -18.77 -4.25
C ALA A 47 12.18 -19.41 -4.82
N ASN A 48 12.44 -20.69 -4.51
CA ASN A 48 13.56 -21.43 -5.07
C ASN A 48 13.43 -21.59 -6.59
N ASP A 49 12.24 -21.93 -7.07
CA ASP A 49 11.99 -22.10 -8.51
C ASP A 49 12.07 -20.77 -9.27
N ALA A 50 11.65 -19.67 -8.64
CA ALA A 50 11.71 -18.33 -9.22
C ALA A 50 13.14 -17.74 -9.25
N ILE A 51 13.86 -17.78 -8.13
CA ILE A 51 15.16 -17.09 -7.95
C ILE A 51 16.33 -18.00 -8.32
N ARG A 52 16.16 -19.31 -8.17
CA ARG A 52 17.15 -20.36 -8.48
C ARG A 52 18.53 -20.07 -7.85
N PRO A 53 18.62 -19.79 -6.54
CA PRO A 53 19.86 -19.33 -5.90
C PRO A 53 21.03 -20.31 -6.07
N LEU A 54 20.75 -21.61 -6.09
CA LEU A 54 21.75 -22.68 -6.23
C LEU A 54 22.39 -22.76 -7.62
N THR A 55 21.90 -22.00 -8.60
CA THR A 55 22.49 -21.94 -9.95
C THR A 55 23.66 -20.98 -10.05
N ALA A 56 23.87 -20.11 -9.05
CA ALA A 56 24.96 -19.15 -9.05
C ALA A 56 26.31 -19.84 -8.80
N ASP A 57 27.38 -19.22 -9.29
CA ASP A 57 28.72 -19.72 -9.09
C ASP A 57 29.09 -19.77 -7.60
N LEU A 58 30.01 -20.67 -7.25
CA LEU A 58 30.55 -20.72 -5.89
C LEU A 58 31.25 -19.40 -5.51
N GLY A 59 31.88 -18.74 -6.48
CA GLY A 59 32.50 -17.42 -6.32
C GLY A 59 31.48 -16.33 -5.99
N TRP A 60 30.28 -16.39 -6.56
CA TRP A 60 29.18 -15.49 -6.23
C TRP A 60 28.77 -15.64 -4.76
N HIS A 61 28.55 -16.89 -4.33
CA HIS A 61 28.19 -17.22 -2.95
C HIS A 61 29.27 -16.79 -1.95
N LEU A 62 30.54 -17.07 -2.25
CA LEU A 62 31.66 -16.68 -1.41
C LEU A 62 31.78 -15.16 -1.29
N THR A 63 31.59 -14.43 -2.40
CA THR A 63 31.67 -12.97 -2.43
C THR A 63 30.62 -12.37 -1.52
N PHE A 64 29.33 -12.71 -1.69
CA PHE A 64 28.27 -12.20 -0.82
C PHE A 64 28.37 -12.74 0.62
N PHE A 65 28.91 -13.94 0.82
CA PHE A 65 29.18 -14.44 2.16
C PHE A 65 30.19 -13.55 2.90
N LEU A 66 31.27 -13.15 2.23
CA LEU A 66 32.32 -12.31 2.81
C LEU A 66 31.96 -10.83 2.89
N THR A 67 31.26 -10.28 1.89
CA THR A 67 30.95 -8.85 1.85
C THR A 67 29.66 -8.50 2.60
N LEU A 68 28.69 -9.41 2.65
CA LEU A 68 27.38 -9.15 3.24
C LEU A 68 27.12 -9.99 4.49
N VAL A 69 27.18 -11.32 4.39
CA VAL A 69 26.74 -12.22 5.48
C VAL A 69 27.62 -12.11 6.71
N VAL A 70 28.94 -12.26 6.57
CA VAL A 70 29.89 -12.21 7.69
C VAL A 70 29.86 -10.85 8.39
N PRO A 71 30.00 -9.69 7.69
CA PRO A 71 29.93 -8.40 8.34
C PRO A 71 28.59 -8.13 9.04
N THR A 72 27.48 -8.52 8.42
CA THR A 72 26.14 -8.36 9.00
C THR A 72 25.97 -9.22 10.25
N ALA A 73 26.45 -10.45 10.25
CA ALA A 73 26.40 -11.35 11.40
C ALA A 73 27.27 -10.84 12.56
N VAL A 74 28.46 -10.31 12.26
CA VAL A 74 29.37 -9.73 13.27
C VAL A 74 28.75 -8.50 13.92
N VAL A 75 28.29 -7.53 13.12
CA VAL A 75 27.70 -6.29 13.64
C VAL A 75 26.35 -6.56 14.30
N GLY A 76 25.50 -7.35 13.67
CA GLY A 76 24.21 -7.76 14.23
C GLY A 76 24.36 -8.53 15.55
N GLY A 77 25.30 -9.48 15.62
CA GLY A 77 25.60 -10.22 16.83
C GLY A 77 26.18 -9.36 17.95
N TYR A 78 27.04 -8.39 17.60
CA TYR A 78 27.55 -7.40 18.54
C TYR A 78 26.41 -6.54 19.12
N LEU A 79 25.53 -6.00 18.26
CA LEU A 79 24.39 -5.18 18.68
C LEU A 79 23.35 -5.99 19.48
N ALA A 80 23.07 -7.23 19.09
CA ALA A 80 22.12 -8.10 19.81
C ALA A 80 22.55 -8.34 21.27
N ARG A 81 23.86 -8.42 21.53
CA ARG A 81 24.39 -8.62 22.89
C ARG A 81 24.51 -7.33 23.71
N ARG A 82 24.77 -6.19 23.05
CA ARG A 82 25.10 -4.92 23.73
C ARG A 82 23.96 -3.91 23.75
N ASN A 83 23.18 -3.82 22.69
CA ASN A 83 22.19 -2.76 22.48
C ASN A 83 21.08 -3.21 21.49
N VAL A 84 20.06 -3.88 22.02
CA VAL A 84 18.91 -4.33 21.24
C VAL A 84 18.12 -3.17 20.60
N PRO A 85 17.92 -2.01 21.25
CA PRO A 85 17.34 -0.84 20.60
C PRO A 85 18.11 -0.39 19.35
N ALA A 86 19.43 -0.34 19.40
CA ALA A 86 20.25 -0.03 18.22
C ALA A 86 20.11 -1.06 17.10
N LEU A 87 20.02 -2.36 17.45
CA LEU A 87 19.72 -3.41 16.46
C LEU A 87 18.37 -3.17 15.76
N LYS A 88 17.33 -2.79 16.52
CA LYS A 88 16.01 -2.47 15.97
C LYS A 88 16.08 -1.26 15.03
N LEU A 89 16.82 -0.20 15.39
CA LEU A 89 17.01 0.96 14.53
C LEU A 89 17.66 0.58 13.20
N GLY A 90 18.76 -0.17 13.23
CA GLY A 90 19.43 -0.65 12.03
C GLY A 90 18.52 -1.50 11.15
N GLY A 91 17.78 -2.44 11.76
CA GLY A 91 16.79 -3.26 11.09
C GLY A 91 15.64 -2.44 10.47
N MET A 92 15.17 -1.39 11.15
CA MET A 92 14.14 -0.49 10.63
C MET A 92 14.62 0.28 9.40
N VAL A 93 15.85 0.80 9.39
CA VAL A 93 16.41 1.51 8.23
C VAL A 93 16.52 0.58 7.02
N ILE A 94 17.01 -0.65 7.22
CA ILE A 94 17.12 -1.65 6.15
C ILE A 94 15.73 -2.04 5.63
N GLY A 95 14.80 -2.35 6.53
CA GLY A 95 13.43 -2.73 6.17
C GLY A 95 12.68 -1.61 5.44
N MET A 96 12.82 -0.36 5.92
CA MET A 96 12.24 0.82 5.29
C MET A 96 12.78 1.03 3.88
N LEU A 97 14.10 0.90 3.69
CA LEU A 97 14.70 0.98 2.37
C LEU A 97 14.16 -0.10 1.43
N GLY A 98 14.12 -1.36 1.88
CA GLY A 98 13.62 -2.48 1.07
C GLY A 98 12.15 -2.29 0.65
N VAL A 99 11.28 -1.89 1.59
CA VAL A 99 9.86 -1.63 1.31
C VAL A 99 9.69 -0.44 0.36
N PHE A 100 10.40 0.66 0.58
CA PHE A 100 10.26 1.83 -0.27
C PHE A 100 10.88 1.66 -1.65
N LEU A 101 11.93 0.83 -1.80
CA LEU A 101 12.43 0.44 -3.12
C LEU A 101 11.37 -0.34 -3.90
N LEU A 102 10.72 -1.34 -3.30
CA LEU A 102 9.63 -2.07 -3.95
C LEU A 102 8.48 -1.14 -4.35
N PHE A 103 8.12 -0.22 -3.46
CA PHE A 103 7.06 0.74 -3.73
C PHE A 103 7.42 1.77 -4.80
N SER A 104 8.70 2.17 -4.88
CA SER A 104 9.16 3.11 -5.91
C SER A 104 8.92 2.57 -7.32
N GLY A 105 8.98 1.25 -7.53
CA GLY A 105 8.59 0.63 -8.80
C GLY A 105 7.10 0.83 -9.13
N GLY A 106 6.22 0.64 -8.15
CA GLY A 106 4.78 0.91 -8.33
C GLY A 106 4.48 2.40 -8.56
N VAL A 107 5.17 3.30 -7.85
CA VAL A 107 5.06 4.75 -8.07
C VAL A 107 5.57 5.14 -9.45
N ALA A 108 6.66 4.54 -9.92
CA ALA A 108 7.19 4.77 -11.26
C ALA A 108 6.14 4.38 -12.32
N ILE A 109 5.57 3.18 -12.22
CA ILE A 109 4.52 2.73 -13.15
C ILE A 109 3.34 3.71 -13.18
N VAL A 110 2.92 4.23 -12.03
CA VAL A 110 1.79 5.17 -11.95
C VAL A 110 2.15 6.55 -12.53
N PHE A 111 3.28 7.14 -12.14
CA PHE A 111 3.60 8.54 -12.43
C PHE A 111 4.50 8.75 -13.65
N VAL A 112 5.04 7.67 -14.23
CA VAL A 112 5.85 7.70 -15.45
C VAL A 112 5.02 7.12 -16.61
N ASP A 113 4.42 5.95 -16.42
CA ASP A 113 3.84 5.19 -17.54
C ASP A 113 2.33 5.31 -17.68
N ILE A 114 1.58 5.30 -16.56
CA ILE A 114 0.12 5.40 -16.58
C ILE A 114 -0.33 6.86 -16.70
N VAL A 115 0.15 7.71 -15.79
CA VAL A 115 -0.15 9.13 -15.75
C VAL A 115 1.07 9.86 -16.29
N PRO A 116 1.02 10.40 -17.52
CA PRO A 116 2.15 11.15 -18.07
C PRO A 116 2.61 12.24 -17.09
N PRO A 117 3.93 12.47 -16.90
CA PRO A 117 4.43 13.43 -15.91
C PRO A 117 3.80 14.82 -16.03
N LEU A 118 3.65 15.32 -17.26
CA LEU A 118 2.97 16.59 -17.54
C LEU A 118 1.50 16.57 -17.09
N THR A 119 0.79 15.48 -17.32
CA THR A 119 -0.60 15.29 -16.85
C THR A 119 -0.65 15.33 -15.33
N GLY A 120 0.26 14.63 -14.65
CA GLY A 120 0.39 14.67 -13.19
C GLY A 120 0.62 16.08 -12.66
N LEU A 121 1.59 16.81 -13.22
CA LEU A 121 1.87 18.21 -12.86
C LEU A 121 0.64 19.10 -13.06
N SER A 122 -0.05 18.92 -14.19
CA SER A 122 -1.24 19.71 -14.55
C SER A 122 -2.35 19.58 -13.49
N TYR A 123 -2.55 18.38 -12.93
CA TYR A 123 -3.48 18.14 -11.84
C TYR A 123 -2.99 18.67 -10.50
N VAL A 124 -1.69 18.55 -10.20
CA VAL A 124 -1.11 19.13 -8.98
C VAL A 124 -1.30 20.64 -8.96
N VAL A 125 -0.97 21.33 -10.06
CA VAL A 125 -1.17 22.79 -10.19
C VAL A 125 -2.66 23.14 -10.11
N GLY A 126 -3.52 22.35 -10.75
CA GLY A 126 -4.97 22.51 -10.65
C GLY A 126 -5.50 22.38 -9.21
N LEU A 127 -4.93 21.48 -8.41
CA LEU A 127 -5.33 21.30 -7.00
C LEU A 127 -4.79 22.39 -6.05
N LEU A 128 -3.70 23.08 -6.41
CA LEU A 128 -3.17 24.17 -5.59
C LEU A 128 -4.16 25.33 -5.46
N VAL A 129 -4.98 25.59 -6.48
CA VAL A 129 -5.98 26.67 -6.46
C VAL A 129 -7.07 26.44 -5.40
N PRO A 130 -7.83 25.33 -5.42
CA PRO A 130 -8.81 25.07 -4.37
C PRO A 130 -8.13 24.89 -3.00
N ALA A 131 -6.92 24.34 -2.91
CA ALA A 131 -6.20 24.23 -1.64
C ALA A 131 -5.86 25.60 -1.05
N ALA A 132 -5.29 26.52 -1.85
CA ALA A 132 -4.99 27.88 -1.44
C ALA A 132 -6.26 28.64 -1.05
N LEU A 133 -7.34 28.50 -1.85
CA LEU A 133 -8.63 29.09 -1.52
C LEU A 133 -9.17 28.57 -0.19
N THR A 134 -9.07 27.27 0.06
CA THR A 134 -9.48 26.66 1.34
C THR A 134 -8.72 27.29 2.51
N VAL A 135 -7.39 27.42 2.40
CA VAL A 135 -6.55 28.04 3.45
C VAL A 135 -6.94 29.50 3.69
N VAL A 136 -7.31 30.24 2.64
CA VAL A 136 -7.78 31.62 2.79
C VAL A 136 -9.15 31.64 3.46
N LEU A 137 -10.09 30.81 3.02
CA LEU A 137 -11.45 30.77 3.55
C LEU A 137 -11.51 30.31 5.00
N THR A 138 -10.60 29.43 5.44
CA THR A 138 -10.51 29.00 6.85
C THR A 138 -10.02 30.12 7.76
N LYS A 139 -9.19 31.06 7.29
CA LYS A 139 -8.81 32.25 8.07
C LYS A 139 -9.99 33.17 8.38
N TYR A 140 -11.05 33.13 7.56
CA TYR A 140 -12.26 33.92 7.73
C TYR A 140 -13.47 33.08 8.17
N GLU A 141 -13.22 31.97 8.87
CA GLU A 141 -14.26 31.02 9.29
C GLU A 141 -15.39 31.67 10.11
N GLN A 142 -15.09 32.71 10.88
CA GLN A 142 -16.11 33.43 11.66
C GLN A 142 -17.03 34.34 10.81
N GLN A 143 -16.58 34.75 9.62
CA GLN A 143 -17.31 35.69 8.76
C GLN A 143 -18.05 34.99 7.63
N ILE A 144 -17.58 33.81 7.21
CA ILE A 144 -18.11 33.09 6.05
C ILE A 144 -18.86 31.84 6.50
N PRO A 145 -20.17 31.72 6.20
CA PRO A 145 -20.94 30.54 6.56
C PRO A 145 -20.35 29.28 5.92
N PHE A 146 -20.42 28.16 6.64
CA PHE A 146 -19.86 26.88 6.22
C PHE A 146 -20.32 26.46 4.81
N THR A 147 -21.62 26.63 4.52
CA THR A 147 -22.20 26.30 3.21
C THR A 147 -21.55 27.06 2.07
N LEU A 148 -21.26 28.36 2.27
CA LEU A 148 -20.60 29.18 1.26
C LEU A 148 -19.14 28.78 1.08
N ARG A 149 -18.42 28.41 2.15
CA ARG A 149 -17.05 27.90 2.06
C ARG A 149 -16.98 26.61 1.28
N VAL A 150 -17.87 25.67 1.57
CA VAL A 150 -17.96 24.39 0.85
C VAL A 150 -18.34 24.61 -0.62
N ALA A 151 -19.35 25.44 -0.89
CA ALA A 151 -19.76 25.77 -2.25
C ALA A 151 -18.64 26.46 -3.04
N ALA A 152 -17.94 27.44 -2.46
CA ALA A 152 -16.84 28.15 -3.10
C ALA A 152 -15.64 27.23 -3.36
N THR A 153 -15.29 26.37 -2.40
CA THR A 153 -14.20 25.40 -2.56
C THR A 153 -14.56 24.34 -3.61
N GLY A 154 -15.79 23.85 -3.61
CA GLY A 154 -16.30 22.89 -4.60
C GLY A 154 -16.35 23.50 -6.01
N ALA A 155 -16.80 24.75 -6.13
CA ALA A 155 -16.79 25.48 -7.39
C ALA A 155 -15.36 25.69 -7.90
N ALA A 156 -14.42 26.11 -7.04
CA ALA A 156 -13.02 26.26 -7.40
C ALA A 156 -12.38 24.94 -7.82
N PHE A 157 -12.74 23.83 -7.18
CA PHE A 157 -12.30 22.51 -7.56
C PHE A 157 -12.77 22.13 -8.98
N ILE A 158 -14.06 22.29 -9.27
CA ILE A 158 -14.64 22.00 -10.59
C ILE A 158 -14.04 22.91 -11.66
N LEU A 159 -14.03 24.23 -11.42
CA LEU A 159 -13.52 25.22 -12.37
C LEU A 159 -12.03 25.01 -12.66
N SER A 160 -11.24 24.70 -11.63
CA SER A 160 -9.81 24.49 -11.77
C SER A 160 -9.47 23.20 -12.51
N LEU A 161 -10.13 22.08 -12.18
CA LEU A 161 -9.76 20.76 -12.69
C LEU A 161 -10.48 20.33 -13.96
N VAL A 162 -11.76 20.68 -14.07
CA VAL A 162 -12.63 20.25 -15.18
C VAL A 162 -12.85 21.40 -16.17
N GLY A 163 -12.84 22.64 -15.67
CA GLY A 163 -13.20 23.80 -16.48
C GLY A 163 -14.67 23.81 -16.86
N VAL A 164 -15.04 24.72 -17.77
CA VAL A 164 -16.39 24.78 -18.35
C VAL A 164 -16.22 24.68 -19.87
N PRO A 165 -16.66 23.57 -20.51
CA PRO A 165 -16.50 23.37 -21.95
C PRO A 165 -17.02 24.57 -22.75
N GLY A 166 -16.17 25.17 -23.58
CA GLY A 166 -16.51 26.31 -24.43
C GLY A 166 -16.47 27.69 -23.76
N TYR A 167 -16.27 27.77 -22.44
CA TYR A 167 -16.23 29.05 -21.71
C TYR A 167 -14.93 29.26 -20.93
N PHE A 168 -14.45 28.24 -20.21
CA PHE A 168 -13.27 28.32 -19.37
C PHE A 168 -12.42 27.06 -19.51
N HIS A 169 -11.19 27.23 -20.00
CA HIS A 169 -10.20 26.15 -20.01
C HIS A 169 -9.82 25.77 -18.58
N SER A 170 -9.72 24.47 -18.33
CA SER A 170 -9.24 23.96 -17.05
C SER A 170 -7.76 24.25 -16.88
N ILE A 171 -7.27 24.35 -15.63
CA ILE A 171 -5.84 24.51 -15.37
C ILE A 171 -5.04 23.35 -15.97
N PRO A 172 -5.48 22.08 -15.88
CA PRO A 172 -4.82 20.99 -16.56
C PRO A 172 -4.65 21.20 -18.07
N GLU A 173 -5.69 21.71 -18.74
CA GLU A 173 -5.68 21.99 -20.17
C GLU A 173 -4.71 23.14 -20.52
N ILE A 174 -4.72 24.22 -19.74
CA ILE A 174 -3.81 25.36 -19.91
C ILE A 174 -2.35 24.92 -19.75
N VAL A 175 -2.05 24.14 -18.71
CA VAL A 175 -0.68 23.64 -18.45
C VAL A 175 -0.19 22.74 -19.58
N ARG A 176 -1.07 21.92 -20.17
CA ARG A 176 -0.72 21.04 -21.30
C ARG A 176 -0.52 21.79 -22.62
N GLN A 177 -1.04 23.01 -22.75
CA GLN A 177 -0.86 23.85 -23.94
C GLN A 177 0.38 24.75 -23.87
N LEU A 178 1.18 24.68 -22.80
CA LEU A 178 2.38 25.50 -22.67
C LEU A 178 3.38 25.18 -23.79
N PRO A 179 3.95 26.22 -24.46
CA PRO A 179 4.84 26.02 -25.60
C PRO A 179 6.21 25.43 -25.21
N VAL A 180 6.61 25.59 -23.96
CA VAL A 180 7.84 25.03 -23.40
C VAL A 180 7.48 24.27 -22.14
N VAL A 181 7.71 22.97 -22.14
CA VAL A 181 7.44 22.08 -21.01
C VAL A 181 8.77 21.59 -20.43
N PRO A 182 8.92 21.56 -19.09
CA PRO A 182 10.10 20.96 -18.46
C PRO A 182 10.25 19.48 -18.83
N ALA A 183 11.48 18.97 -18.77
CA ALA A 183 11.73 17.54 -18.98
C ALA A 183 11.05 16.69 -17.88
N ASP A 184 10.66 15.46 -18.21
CA ASP A 184 9.92 14.56 -17.31
C ASP A 184 10.58 14.39 -15.93
N TRP A 185 11.90 14.19 -15.89
CA TRP A 185 12.65 14.06 -14.64
C TRP A 185 12.58 15.33 -13.77
N MET A 186 12.49 16.52 -14.38
CA MET A 186 12.32 17.78 -13.64
C MET A 186 10.92 17.84 -13.04
N ILE A 187 9.91 17.43 -13.82
CA ILE A 187 8.53 17.37 -13.36
C ILE A 187 8.39 16.38 -12.19
N LEU A 188 8.96 15.18 -12.32
CA LEU A 188 8.95 14.16 -11.27
C LEU A 188 9.70 14.63 -10.02
N THR A 189 10.80 15.34 -10.19
CA THR A 189 11.52 15.98 -9.07
C THR A 189 10.64 17.00 -8.35
N LEU A 190 9.89 17.82 -9.09
CA LEU A 190 8.98 18.81 -8.49
C LEU A 190 7.77 18.17 -7.82
N VAL A 191 7.15 17.19 -8.45
CA VAL A 191 5.92 16.55 -7.96
C VAL A 191 6.23 15.60 -6.81
N LEU A 192 7.06 14.57 -7.06
CA LEU A 192 7.37 13.56 -6.05
C LEU A 192 8.45 14.04 -5.08
N GLY A 193 9.53 14.62 -5.61
CA GLY A 193 10.59 15.21 -4.77
C GLY A 193 10.09 16.40 -3.95
N GLY A 194 9.13 17.19 -4.45
CA GLY A 194 8.49 18.27 -3.69
C GLY A 194 7.66 17.75 -2.52
N VAL A 195 6.86 16.69 -2.72
CA VAL A 195 6.13 16.03 -1.62
C VAL A 195 7.11 15.47 -0.59
N ALA A 196 8.15 14.77 -1.03
CA ALA A 196 9.18 14.25 -0.14
C ALA A 196 9.89 15.38 0.63
N ALA A 197 10.21 16.50 -0.04
CA ALA A 197 10.82 17.67 0.58
C ALA A 197 9.94 18.30 1.66
N VAL A 198 8.62 18.41 1.44
CA VAL A 198 7.68 18.92 2.46
C VAL A 198 7.64 17.97 3.66
N VAL A 199 7.50 16.66 3.42
CA VAL A 199 7.42 15.66 4.49
C VAL A 199 8.70 15.64 5.32
N VAL A 200 9.87 15.59 4.67
CA VAL A 200 11.18 15.61 5.33
C VAL A 200 11.41 16.93 6.06
N GLY A 201 11.06 18.06 5.44
CA GLY A 201 11.20 19.36 6.07
C GLY A 201 10.35 19.52 7.33
N GLN A 202 9.10 19.04 7.30
CA GLN A 202 8.23 19.01 8.48
C GLN A 202 8.76 18.06 9.57
N TYR A 203 9.25 16.89 9.18
CA TYR A 203 9.84 15.92 10.10
C TYR A 203 11.07 16.50 10.83
N VAL A 204 11.99 17.11 10.09
CA VAL A 204 13.20 17.72 10.68
C VAL A 204 12.85 18.96 11.50
N ALA A 205 11.91 19.80 11.06
CA ALA A 205 11.44 20.94 11.83
C ALA A 205 10.88 20.53 13.20
N ARG A 206 10.11 19.42 13.25
CA ARG A 206 9.58 18.89 14.52
C ARG A 206 10.69 18.35 15.42
N ILE A 207 11.66 17.64 14.86
CA ILE A 207 12.76 17.04 15.62
C ILE A 207 13.72 18.08 16.21
N ARG A 208 14.03 19.12 15.44
CA ARG A 208 14.99 20.16 15.84
C ARG A 208 14.33 21.38 16.47
N GLU A 209 13.00 21.40 16.55
CA GLU A 209 12.19 22.56 16.95
C GLU A 209 12.56 23.85 16.19
N ASP A 210 13.07 23.71 14.96
CA ASP A 210 13.62 24.80 14.16
C ASP A 210 13.10 24.73 12.72
N THR A 211 12.31 25.73 12.35
CA THR A 211 11.71 25.86 11.02
C THR A 211 12.75 26.09 9.93
N THR A 212 13.87 26.75 10.24
CA THR A 212 14.95 26.99 9.27
C THR A 212 15.71 25.70 8.95
N ALA A 213 16.00 24.88 9.96
CA ALA A 213 16.55 23.55 9.77
C ALA A 213 15.60 22.63 8.96
N GLY A 214 14.29 22.75 9.20
CA GLY A 214 13.29 22.04 8.39
C GLY A 214 13.28 22.48 6.93
N LEU A 215 13.29 23.78 6.66
CA LEU A 215 13.37 24.31 5.29
C LEU A 215 14.66 23.88 4.58
N ALA A 216 15.80 23.93 5.27
CA ALA A 216 17.07 23.47 4.74
C ALA A 216 17.05 21.97 4.42
N ALA A 217 16.46 21.15 5.29
CA ALA A 217 16.30 19.72 5.04
C ALA A 217 15.39 19.42 3.84
N GLY A 218 14.25 20.12 3.73
CA GLY A 218 13.37 20.00 2.56
C GLY A 218 14.06 20.42 1.25
N ALA A 219 14.76 21.56 1.26
CA ALA A 219 15.55 22.00 0.11
C ALA A 219 16.63 20.98 -0.27
N SER A 220 17.34 20.41 0.72
CA SER A 220 18.36 19.38 0.48
C SER A 220 17.76 18.10 -0.12
N ALA A 221 16.57 17.69 0.30
CA ALA A 221 15.86 16.54 -0.25
C ALA A 221 15.48 16.74 -1.72
N LEU A 222 15.01 17.95 -2.07
CA LEU A 222 14.68 18.31 -3.45
C LEU A 222 15.93 18.35 -4.33
N VAL A 223 17.01 18.96 -3.84
CA VAL A 223 18.30 19.02 -4.54
C VAL A 223 18.88 17.62 -4.73
N LEU A 224 18.83 16.76 -3.72
CA LEU A 224 19.30 15.38 -3.81
C LEU A 224 18.52 14.61 -4.89
N THR A 225 17.20 14.78 -4.96
CA THR A 225 16.36 14.14 -5.98
C THR A 225 16.73 14.63 -7.39
N GLY A 226 16.87 15.94 -7.59
CA GLY A 226 17.25 16.50 -8.88
C GLY A 226 18.68 16.11 -9.29
N LEU A 227 19.62 16.10 -8.35
CA LEU A 227 21.00 15.67 -8.60
C LEU A 227 21.05 14.19 -8.98
N ALA A 228 20.29 13.33 -8.30
CA ALA A 228 20.19 11.92 -8.64
C ALA A 228 19.61 11.72 -10.06
N ALA A 229 18.62 12.52 -10.46
CA ALA A 229 18.06 12.47 -11.81
C ALA A 229 19.08 12.88 -12.90
N VAL A 230 19.96 13.85 -12.61
CA VAL A 230 20.99 14.31 -13.53
C VAL A 230 22.18 13.35 -13.59
N VAL A 231 22.59 12.78 -12.45
CA VAL A 231 23.75 11.86 -12.36
C VAL A 231 23.36 10.44 -12.78
N GLY A 232 22.13 10.01 -12.54
CA GLY A 232 21.62 8.67 -12.81
C GLY A 232 22.01 8.11 -14.19
N PRO A 233 21.83 8.86 -15.29
CA PRO A 233 22.20 8.40 -16.62
C PRO A 233 23.69 8.06 -16.78
N THR A 234 24.58 8.77 -16.07
CA THR A 234 26.03 8.45 -16.08
C THR A 234 26.37 7.15 -15.36
N LEU A 235 25.44 6.66 -14.53
CA LEU A 235 25.52 5.38 -13.81
C LEU A 235 24.68 4.29 -14.49
N GLY A 236 24.13 4.54 -15.68
CA GLY A 236 23.27 3.60 -16.40
C GLY A 236 21.83 3.50 -15.87
N VAL A 237 21.40 4.45 -15.03
CA VAL A 237 20.03 4.53 -14.51
C VAL A 237 19.26 5.60 -15.26
N ASP A 238 18.05 5.27 -15.71
CA ASP A 238 17.15 6.25 -16.35
C ASP A 238 16.87 7.47 -15.43
N ALA A 239 16.78 8.67 -16.00
CA ALA A 239 16.62 9.90 -15.24
C ALA A 239 15.28 9.96 -14.48
N ASN A 240 14.19 9.44 -15.08
CA ASN A 240 12.88 9.39 -14.44
C ASN A 240 12.89 8.36 -13.31
N ALA A 241 13.46 7.18 -13.56
CA ALA A 241 13.64 6.15 -12.53
C ALA A 241 14.47 6.67 -11.35
N ALA A 242 15.59 7.36 -11.61
CA ALA A 242 16.42 7.94 -10.57
C ALA A 242 15.68 8.99 -9.73
N ALA A 243 14.86 9.85 -10.35
CA ALA A 243 14.02 10.83 -9.65
C ALA A 243 12.99 10.14 -8.73
N VAL A 244 12.30 9.10 -9.23
CA VAL A 244 11.28 8.36 -8.46
C VAL A 244 11.91 7.59 -7.31
N VAL A 245 12.94 6.78 -7.58
CA VAL A 245 13.61 5.96 -6.56
C VAL A 245 14.22 6.84 -5.47
N THR A 246 14.82 7.98 -5.83
CA THR A 246 15.40 8.90 -4.85
C THR A 246 14.34 9.57 -3.99
N SER A 247 13.27 10.10 -4.59
CA SER A 247 12.21 10.79 -3.85
C SER A 247 11.38 9.86 -2.97
N VAL A 248 11.12 8.63 -3.42
CA VAL A 248 10.25 7.67 -2.71
C VAL A 248 11.02 6.80 -1.73
N ALA A 249 12.23 6.33 -2.09
CA ALA A 249 12.99 5.39 -1.27
C ALA A 249 14.12 6.03 -0.48
N PHE A 250 15.07 6.67 -1.17
CA PHE A 250 16.28 7.15 -0.50
C PHE A 250 16.02 8.35 0.40
N VAL A 251 15.31 9.37 -0.06
CA VAL A 251 15.06 10.61 0.70
C VAL A 251 14.36 10.34 2.03
N PRO A 252 13.22 9.61 2.09
CA PRO A 252 12.57 9.32 3.36
C PRO A 252 13.43 8.45 4.29
N THR A 253 14.14 7.45 3.74
CA THR A 253 14.98 6.55 4.52
C THR A 253 16.17 7.31 5.13
N LEU A 254 16.82 8.17 4.35
CA LEU A 254 17.92 9.03 4.81
C LEU A 254 17.44 10.04 5.84
N ALA A 255 16.26 10.63 5.64
CA ALA A 255 15.66 11.54 6.62
C ALA A 255 15.40 10.83 7.96
N TYR A 256 14.84 9.62 7.93
CA TYR A 256 14.63 8.81 9.14
C TYR A 256 15.95 8.43 9.82
N ALA A 257 16.93 7.94 9.07
CA ALA A 257 18.25 7.58 9.59
C ALA A 257 18.98 8.78 10.20
N GLY A 258 18.95 9.93 9.52
CA GLY A 258 19.54 11.19 10.00
C GLY A 258 18.81 11.75 11.23
N GLY A 259 17.48 11.71 11.24
CA GLY A 259 16.67 12.09 12.39
C GLY A 259 16.96 11.22 13.61
N ALA A 260 17.07 9.90 13.43
CA ALA A 260 17.45 8.97 14.48
C ALA A 260 18.90 9.18 14.97
N ALA A 261 19.83 9.52 14.08
CA ALA A 261 21.22 9.82 14.46
C ALA A 261 21.32 11.02 15.40
N VAL A 262 20.46 12.03 15.21
CA VAL A 262 20.42 13.26 16.03
C VAL A 262 19.63 13.06 17.31
N THR A 263 18.47 12.40 17.25
CA THR A 263 17.56 12.26 18.41
C THR A 263 17.91 11.11 19.34
N ARG A 264 18.57 10.06 18.84
CA ARG A 264 18.80 8.81 19.58
C ARG A 264 20.28 8.48 19.66
N GLU A 265 21.02 9.29 20.42
CA GLU A 265 22.48 9.17 20.54
C GLU A 265 22.97 7.77 20.95
N GLN A 266 22.24 7.09 21.84
CA GLN A 266 22.58 5.73 22.29
C GLN A 266 22.28 4.66 21.23
N GLU A 267 21.33 4.92 20.32
CA GLU A 267 20.90 3.97 19.28
C GLU A 267 21.65 4.16 17.96
N ARG A 268 22.31 5.31 17.72
CA ARG A 268 22.96 5.67 16.45
C ARG A 268 23.97 4.63 15.95
N ILE A 269 24.58 3.85 16.87
CA ILE A 269 25.47 2.74 16.51
C ILE A 269 24.76 1.67 15.66
N GLY A 270 23.43 1.60 15.73
CA GLY A 270 22.58 0.77 14.89
C GLY A 270 22.65 1.11 13.41
N LEU A 271 22.98 2.35 13.05
CA LEU A 271 23.17 2.76 11.66
C LEU A 271 24.36 2.06 11.01
N LEU A 272 25.34 1.59 11.81
CA LEU A 272 26.42 0.75 11.29
C LEU A 272 25.89 -0.54 10.68
N LEU A 273 24.82 -1.13 11.23
CA LEU A 273 24.22 -2.33 10.64
C LEU A 273 23.66 -2.03 9.24
N ALA A 274 22.93 -0.92 9.10
CA ALA A 274 22.40 -0.49 7.81
C ALA A 274 23.51 -0.18 6.81
N ALA A 275 24.56 0.53 7.25
CA ALA A 275 25.73 0.82 6.42
C ALA A 275 26.47 -0.45 5.97
N VAL A 276 26.60 -1.44 6.84
CA VAL A 276 27.24 -2.73 6.53
C VAL A 276 26.40 -3.56 5.57
N VAL A 277 25.08 -3.61 5.75
CA VAL A 277 24.19 -4.33 4.84
C VAL A 277 24.16 -3.68 3.46
N ILE A 278 23.95 -2.36 3.39
CA ILE A 278 23.89 -1.62 2.12
C ILE A 278 25.28 -1.64 1.44
N GLY A 279 26.32 -1.26 2.18
CA GLY A 279 27.69 -1.22 1.67
C GLY A 279 28.20 -2.61 1.27
N GLY A 280 27.94 -3.62 2.08
CA GLY A 280 28.29 -5.01 1.80
C GLY A 280 27.58 -5.58 0.56
N SER A 281 26.33 -5.17 0.32
CA SER A 281 25.58 -5.53 -0.88
C SER A 281 26.15 -4.86 -2.13
N LEU A 282 26.46 -3.56 -2.05
CA LEU A 282 27.05 -2.80 -3.17
C LEU A 282 28.46 -3.28 -3.51
N VAL A 283 29.31 -3.46 -2.49
CA VAL A 283 30.67 -4.00 -2.67
C VAL A 283 30.61 -5.43 -3.21
N GLY A 284 29.68 -6.24 -2.72
CA GLY A 284 29.44 -7.59 -3.25
C GLY A 284 29.06 -7.58 -4.73
N ALA A 285 28.12 -6.71 -5.13
CA ALA A 285 27.69 -6.57 -6.51
C ALA A 285 28.84 -6.12 -7.43
N VAL A 286 29.61 -5.10 -7.03
CA VAL A 286 30.77 -4.62 -7.80
C VAL A 286 31.87 -5.68 -7.87
N ALA A 287 32.13 -6.40 -6.78
CA ALA A 287 33.15 -7.45 -6.77
C ALA A 287 32.75 -8.65 -7.66
N VAL A 288 31.48 -9.06 -7.64
CA VAL A 288 30.96 -10.11 -8.52
C VAL A 288 31.10 -9.72 -9.99
N ASP A 289 30.73 -8.48 -10.34
CA ASP A 289 30.85 -7.96 -11.70
C ASP A 289 32.31 -7.87 -12.15
N ALA A 290 33.19 -7.32 -11.31
CA ALA A 290 34.61 -7.18 -11.61
C ALA A 290 35.35 -8.54 -11.72
N LEU A 291 34.92 -9.55 -10.96
CA LEU A 291 35.50 -10.90 -10.99
C LEU A 291 34.83 -11.82 -12.02
N GLY A 292 33.72 -11.39 -12.63
CA GLY A 292 33.01 -12.13 -13.66
C GLY A 292 32.28 -13.38 -13.15
N PHE A 293 31.85 -13.41 -11.88
CA PHE A 293 31.07 -14.53 -11.34
C PHE A 293 29.62 -14.46 -11.80
N ALA A 294 29.07 -15.57 -12.29
CA ALA A 294 27.67 -15.65 -12.67
C ALA A 294 26.77 -15.69 -11.43
N GLY A 295 25.78 -14.80 -11.39
CA GLY A 295 24.72 -14.80 -10.39
C GLY A 295 23.65 -15.87 -10.64
N PRO A 296 22.64 -15.94 -9.76
CA PRO A 296 21.51 -16.85 -9.94
C PRO A 296 20.80 -16.59 -11.28
N GLN A 297 20.45 -17.66 -11.99
CA GLN A 297 19.58 -17.60 -13.17
C GLN A 297 18.11 -17.42 -12.75
N SER A 298 17.82 -16.26 -12.16
CA SER A 298 16.50 -15.87 -11.70
C SER A 298 15.56 -15.62 -12.86
N TRP A 299 14.33 -16.14 -12.79
CA TRP A 299 13.23 -15.78 -13.68
C TRP A 299 12.56 -14.46 -13.28
N VAL A 300 12.81 -13.98 -12.06
CA VAL A 300 12.48 -12.62 -11.65
C VAL A 300 13.67 -11.75 -12.00
N ASP A 301 13.72 -11.31 -13.25
CA ASP A 301 14.75 -10.41 -13.77
C ASP A 301 14.12 -9.11 -14.28
N TRP A 302 14.97 -8.20 -14.76
CA TRP A 302 14.52 -6.91 -15.27
C TRP A 302 13.58 -7.08 -16.47
N GLN A 303 13.88 -8.03 -17.36
CA GLN A 303 13.06 -8.33 -18.51
C GLN A 303 11.66 -8.79 -18.10
N PHE A 304 11.53 -9.73 -17.16
CA PHE A 304 10.25 -10.22 -16.66
C PHE A 304 9.39 -9.09 -16.07
N LEU A 305 10.03 -8.14 -15.38
CA LEU A 305 9.34 -7.02 -14.73
C LEU A 305 8.92 -5.91 -15.71
N THR A 306 9.67 -5.67 -16.79
CA THR A 306 9.43 -4.53 -17.71
C THR A 306 8.87 -4.91 -19.07
N SER A 307 8.92 -6.19 -19.46
CA SER A 307 8.38 -6.65 -20.72
C SER A 307 6.89 -7.00 -20.62
N ALA A 308 6.21 -6.96 -21.77
CA ALA A 308 4.87 -7.50 -21.91
C ALA A 308 4.89 -9.04 -22.00
N HIS A 309 3.72 -9.65 -21.93
CA HIS A 309 3.62 -11.08 -22.15
C HIS A 309 4.16 -11.50 -23.53
N SER A 310 4.70 -12.71 -23.60
CA SER A 310 5.19 -13.35 -24.82
C SER A 310 4.64 -14.77 -24.90
N GLY A 311 4.52 -15.31 -26.12
CA GLY A 311 4.15 -16.72 -26.34
C GLY A 311 5.23 -17.72 -25.91
N THR A 312 6.42 -17.25 -25.54
CA THR A 312 7.53 -18.07 -25.00
C THR A 312 7.76 -17.73 -23.53
N ALA A 313 7.93 -18.74 -22.68
CA ALA A 313 8.06 -18.55 -21.24
C ALA A 313 9.32 -17.77 -20.85
N GLU A 314 10.41 -17.93 -21.60
CA GLU A 314 11.69 -17.22 -21.37
C GLU A 314 11.57 -15.72 -21.61
N ASN A 315 10.67 -15.31 -22.50
CA ASN A 315 10.43 -13.90 -22.81
C ASN A 315 9.12 -13.37 -22.22
N ALA A 316 8.50 -14.12 -21.31
CA ALA A 316 7.24 -13.71 -20.71
C ALA A 316 7.47 -12.57 -19.72
N GLY A 317 6.76 -11.47 -19.89
CA GLY A 317 6.75 -10.38 -18.92
C GLY A 317 5.41 -10.20 -18.21
N LEU A 318 5.46 -9.58 -17.03
CA LEU A 318 4.33 -9.30 -16.15
C LEU A 318 3.97 -7.80 -16.11
N TYR A 319 4.69 -6.95 -16.84
CA TYR A 319 4.60 -5.50 -16.71
C TYR A 319 3.16 -4.94 -16.85
N PRO A 320 2.38 -5.30 -17.90
CA PRO A 320 1.00 -4.84 -18.04
C PRO A 320 0.08 -5.24 -16.88
N ALA A 321 0.29 -6.43 -16.29
CA ALA A 321 -0.51 -6.92 -15.18
C ALA A 321 -0.12 -6.30 -13.84
N ILE A 322 1.16 -5.93 -13.64
CA ILE A 322 1.57 -5.16 -12.46
C ILE A 322 0.86 -3.80 -12.48
N GLY A 323 0.95 -3.05 -13.58
CA GLY A 323 0.28 -1.76 -13.72
C GLY A 323 -1.25 -1.87 -13.65
N GLY A 324 -1.82 -2.89 -14.28
CA GLY A 324 -3.25 -3.18 -14.22
C GLY A 324 -3.74 -3.50 -12.81
N SER A 325 -3.00 -4.33 -12.05
CA SER A 325 -3.29 -4.61 -10.64
C SER A 325 -3.21 -3.36 -9.77
N ILE A 326 -2.21 -2.49 -9.98
CA ILE A 326 -2.08 -1.23 -9.22
C ILE A 326 -3.28 -0.32 -9.49
N LEU A 327 -3.67 -0.14 -10.76
CA LEU A 327 -4.83 0.69 -11.11
C LEU A 327 -6.15 0.12 -10.61
N LEU A 328 -6.30 -1.20 -10.67
CA LEU A 328 -7.45 -1.89 -10.08
C LEU A 328 -7.51 -1.63 -8.58
N MET A 329 -6.41 -1.82 -7.84
CA MET A 329 -6.38 -1.59 -6.39
C MET A 329 -6.62 -0.13 -6.03
N ALA A 330 -6.08 0.82 -6.80
CA ALA A 330 -6.36 2.24 -6.63
C ALA A 330 -7.85 2.54 -6.82
N THR A 331 -8.47 1.97 -7.86
CA THR A 331 -9.91 2.12 -8.13
C THR A 331 -10.76 1.47 -7.03
N VAL A 332 -10.39 0.27 -6.59
CA VAL A 332 -11.06 -0.44 -5.50
C VAL A 332 -10.99 0.37 -4.21
N ALA A 333 -9.82 0.89 -3.84
CA ALA A 333 -9.66 1.71 -2.64
C ALA A 333 -10.47 3.00 -2.74
N ALA A 334 -10.42 3.70 -3.89
CA ALA A 334 -11.15 4.95 -4.11
C ALA A 334 -12.69 4.78 -3.99
N LEU A 335 -13.23 3.62 -4.39
CA LEU A 335 -14.65 3.33 -4.28
C LEU A 335 -15.03 2.75 -2.91
N SER A 336 -14.33 1.71 -2.46
CA SER A 336 -14.71 0.95 -1.26
C SER A 336 -14.42 1.68 0.05
N PHE A 337 -13.33 2.45 0.14
CA PHE A 337 -12.97 3.11 1.39
C PHE A 337 -13.97 4.21 1.79
N PRO A 338 -14.28 5.21 0.94
CA PRO A 338 -15.25 6.24 1.32
C PRO A 338 -16.67 5.68 1.53
N LEU A 339 -17.10 4.76 0.68
CA LEU A 339 -18.43 4.15 0.79
C LEU A 339 -18.54 3.26 2.03
N GLY A 340 -17.53 2.43 2.30
CA GLY A 340 -17.53 1.50 3.42
C GLY A 340 -17.41 2.20 4.76
N VAL A 341 -16.47 3.14 4.88
CA VAL A 341 -16.29 3.95 6.10
C VAL A 341 -17.50 4.86 6.32
N GLY A 342 -18.01 5.49 5.27
CA GLY A 342 -19.21 6.33 5.37
C GLY A 342 -20.43 5.55 5.85
N ALA A 343 -20.64 4.34 5.31
CA ALA A 343 -21.71 3.45 5.77
C ALA A 343 -21.49 3.01 7.24
N ALA A 344 -20.26 2.69 7.64
CA ALA A 344 -19.94 2.33 9.02
C ALA A 344 -20.21 3.47 10.02
N VAL A 345 -19.78 4.70 9.69
CA VAL A 345 -20.06 5.89 10.49
C VAL A 345 -21.56 6.13 10.60
N TYR A 346 -22.30 6.03 9.50
CA TYR A 346 -23.76 6.18 9.56
C TYR A 346 -24.40 5.11 10.44
N LEU A 347 -24.05 3.83 10.26
CA LEU A 347 -24.68 2.72 10.97
C LEU A 347 -24.37 2.69 12.47
N GLU A 348 -23.17 3.10 12.90
CA GLU A 348 -22.82 3.13 14.33
C GLU A 348 -23.15 4.46 15.00
N GLU A 349 -22.87 5.58 14.32
CA GLU A 349 -22.95 6.90 14.96
C GLU A 349 -24.20 7.69 14.59
N TYR A 350 -25.08 7.22 13.70
CA TYR A 350 -26.30 7.96 13.32
C TYR A 350 -27.57 7.11 13.26
N ALA A 351 -27.47 5.85 12.84
CA ALA A 351 -28.63 5.00 12.62
C ALA A 351 -29.34 4.66 13.94
N PRO A 352 -30.68 4.75 13.98
CA PRO A 352 -31.45 4.28 15.13
C PRO A 352 -31.47 2.74 15.18
N ASP A 353 -31.54 2.16 16.38
CA ASP A 353 -31.78 0.72 16.55
C ASP A 353 -33.24 0.39 16.22
N ASN A 354 -33.50 0.01 14.96
CA ASN A 354 -34.81 -0.39 14.48
C ASN A 354 -34.71 -1.59 13.53
N ALA A 355 -35.87 -2.12 13.12
CA ALA A 355 -35.94 -3.28 12.24
C ALA A 355 -35.23 -3.08 10.89
N PHE A 356 -35.20 -1.84 10.37
CA PHE A 356 -34.53 -1.52 9.11
C PHE A 356 -33.00 -1.56 9.24
N THR A 357 -32.45 -0.95 10.30
CA THR A 357 -31.01 -1.02 10.61
C THR A 357 -30.58 -2.47 10.83
N ARG A 358 -31.35 -3.25 11.60
CA ARG A 358 -31.08 -4.70 11.79
C ARG A 358 -31.15 -5.49 10.48
N PHE A 359 -32.08 -5.16 9.59
CA PHE A 359 -32.15 -5.77 8.26
C PHE A 359 -30.89 -5.46 7.44
N ILE A 360 -30.42 -4.21 7.43
CA ILE A 360 -29.17 -3.84 6.77
C ILE A 360 -27.98 -4.63 7.35
N ASP A 361 -27.90 -4.73 8.68
CA ASP A 361 -26.81 -5.42 9.38
C ASP A 361 -26.72 -6.90 9.01
N VAL A 362 -27.88 -7.57 8.94
CA VAL A 362 -27.97 -8.97 8.50
C VAL A 362 -27.52 -9.11 7.04
N ASN A 363 -27.92 -8.20 6.15
CA ASN A 363 -27.52 -8.25 4.74
C ASN A 363 -26.01 -8.02 4.57
N ILE A 364 -25.42 -7.05 5.27
CA ILE A 364 -23.96 -6.82 5.22
C ILE A 364 -23.21 -8.07 5.69
N SER A 365 -23.66 -8.69 6.78
CA SER A 365 -23.05 -9.92 7.32
C SER A 365 -23.19 -11.10 6.34
N ASN A 366 -24.35 -11.25 5.71
CA ASN A 366 -24.59 -12.30 4.73
C ASN A 366 -23.75 -12.10 3.45
N LEU A 367 -23.59 -10.85 2.99
CA LEU A 367 -22.77 -10.50 1.83
C LEU A 367 -21.30 -10.90 2.04
N ALA A 368 -20.76 -10.73 3.25
CA ALA A 368 -19.39 -11.17 3.56
C ALA A 368 -19.16 -12.69 3.38
N GLY A 369 -20.23 -13.50 3.43
CA GLY A 369 -20.18 -14.95 3.21
C GLY A 369 -20.40 -15.40 1.75
N VAL A 370 -20.67 -14.47 0.82
CA VAL A 370 -20.97 -14.80 -0.57
C VAL A 370 -19.68 -15.17 -1.33
N PRO A 371 -19.67 -16.26 -2.12
CA PRO A 371 -18.52 -16.62 -2.95
C PRO A 371 -18.16 -15.54 -3.98
N SER A 372 -16.86 -15.32 -4.23
CA SER A 372 -16.39 -14.23 -5.10
C SER A 372 -16.88 -14.32 -6.56
N VAL A 373 -17.10 -15.53 -7.09
CA VAL A 373 -17.70 -15.74 -8.43
C VAL A 373 -19.06 -15.04 -8.56
N VAL A 374 -19.88 -15.06 -7.50
CA VAL A 374 -21.22 -14.46 -7.52
C VAL A 374 -21.13 -12.94 -7.66
N TYR A 375 -20.15 -12.31 -7.01
CA TYR A 375 -19.87 -10.88 -7.21
C TYR A 375 -19.43 -10.57 -8.64
N GLY A 376 -18.68 -11.46 -9.28
CA GLY A 376 -18.35 -11.36 -10.70
C GLY A 376 -19.58 -11.36 -11.60
N LEU A 377 -20.51 -12.28 -11.38
CA LEU A 377 -21.78 -12.35 -12.12
C LEU A 377 -22.67 -11.13 -11.85
N LEU A 378 -22.69 -10.64 -10.60
CA LEU A 378 -23.38 -9.40 -10.23
C LEU A 378 -22.78 -8.20 -10.98
N GLY A 379 -21.45 -8.06 -10.99
CA GLY A 379 -20.76 -6.99 -11.71
C GLY A 379 -21.05 -7.04 -13.21
N LEU A 380 -21.05 -8.23 -13.81
CA LEU A 380 -21.44 -8.44 -15.21
C LEU A 380 -22.90 -8.01 -15.44
N GLY A 381 -23.84 -8.49 -14.62
CA GLY A 381 -25.26 -8.18 -14.79
C GLY A 381 -25.59 -6.69 -14.60
N VAL A 382 -25.03 -6.05 -13.56
CA VAL A 382 -25.33 -4.65 -13.23
C VAL A 382 -24.55 -3.70 -14.14
N PHE A 383 -23.23 -3.82 -14.21
CA PHE A 383 -22.43 -2.83 -14.91
C PHE A 383 -22.41 -3.05 -16.42
N VAL A 384 -22.25 -4.29 -16.86
CA VAL A 384 -22.13 -4.58 -18.30
C VAL A 384 -23.51 -4.71 -18.94
N THR A 385 -24.39 -5.57 -18.41
CA THR A 385 -25.68 -5.85 -19.03
C THR A 385 -26.69 -4.72 -18.82
N TYR A 386 -26.85 -4.23 -17.58
CA TYR A 386 -27.87 -3.21 -17.28
C TYR A 386 -27.41 -1.79 -17.61
N LEU A 387 -26.19 -1.39 -17.22
CA LEU A 387 -25.65 -0.04 -17.50
C LEU A 387 -24.91 0.09 -18.84
N GLY A 388 -24.82 -1.00 -19.63
CA GLY A 388 -24.22 -0.99 -20.96
C GLY A 388 -22.72 -0.68 -20.98
N GLN A 389 -22.01 -0.89 -19.89
CA GLN A 389 -20.57 -0.60 -19.81
C GLN A 389 -19.74 -1.69 -20.49
N PRO A 390 -18.57 -1.36 -21.08
CA PRO A 390 -17.67 -2.34 -21.65
C PRO A 390 -17.16 -3.33 -20.59
N THR A 391 -17.04 -4.60 -20.98
CA THR A 391 -16.48 -5.68 -20.14
C THR A 391 -15.01 -5.42 -19.81
N GLY A 392 -14.51 -5.99 -18.71
CA GLY A 392 -13.07 -6.11 -18.47
C GLY A 392 -12.25 -4.82 -18.44
N THR A 393 -12.85 -3.67 -18.13
CA THR A 393 -12.14 -2.38 -17.98
C THR A 393 -11.67 -2.16 -16.55
N VAL A 394 -10.71 -1.25 -16.35
CA VAL A 394 -10.21 -0.87 -15.01
C VAL A 394 -11.38 -0.45 -14.10
N LEU A 395 -12.29 0.39 -14.60
CA LEU A 395 -13.42 0.89 -13.81
C LEU A 395 -14.38 -0.23 -13.41
N ILE A 396 -14.75 -1.10 -14.36
CA ILE A 396 -15.72 -2.17 -14.08
C ILE A 396 -15.10 -3.27 -13.22
N GLY A 397 -13.84 -3.62 -13.46
CA GLY A 397 -13.07 -4.52 -12.59
C GLY A 397 -12.94 -3.97 -11.18
N GLY A 398 -12.56 -2.70 -11.06
CA GLY A 398 -12.43 -2.01 -9.78
C GLY A 398 -13.75 -1.89 -9.03
N ALA A 399 -14.84 -1.54 -9.71
CA ALA A 399 -16.17 -1.46 -9.10
C ALA A 399 -16.68 -2.84 -8.65
N THR A 400 -16.45 -3.88 -9.44
CA THR A 400 -16.85 -5.26 -9.09
C THR A 400 -16.08 -5.78 -7.88
N LEU A 401 -14.76 -5.58 -7.85
CA LEU A 401 -13.92 -5.93 -6.70
C LEU A 401 -14.25 -5.06 -5.47
N ALA A 402 -14.61 -3.78 -5.66
CA ALA A 402 -15.07 -2.92 -4.58
C ALA A 402 -16.35 -3.48 -3.95
N LEU A 403 -17.33 -3.94 -4.74
CA LEU A 403 -18.54 -4.59 -4.21
C LEU A 403 -18.23 -5.85 -3.38
N LEU A 404 -17.23 -6.64 -3.80
CA LEU A 404 -16.79 -7.83 -3.08
C LEU A 404 -16.21 -7.50 -1.71
N ILE A 405 -15.37 -6.46 -1.61
CA ILE A 405 -14.72 -6.12 -0.33
C ILE A 405 -15.49 -5.12 0.52
N LEU A 406 -16.48 -4.44 -0.03
CA LEU A 406 -17.27 -3.42 0.67
C LEU A 406 -17.85 -3.93 2.01
N PRO A 407 -18.44 -5.14 2.12
CA PRO A 407 -18.93 -5.65 3.40
C PRO A 407 -17.82 -5.78 4.45
N ILE A 408 -16.61 -6.19 4.05
CA ILE A 408 -15.45 -6.34 4.93
C ILE A 408 -15.00 -4.98 5.46
N VAL A 409 -14.94 -3.97 4.58
CA VAL A 409 -14.60 -2.59 4.97
C VAL A 409 -15.64 -2.03 5.94
N ILE A 410 -16.94 -2.27 5.68
CA ILE A 410 -18.02 -1.80 6.58
C ILE A 410 -17.90 -2.46 7.96
N ILE A 411 -17.83 -3.79 8.03
CA ILE A 411 -17.79 -4.53 9.30
C ILE A 411 -16.59 -4.11 10.14
N SER A 412 -15.39 -4.13 9.55
CA SER A 412 -14.16 -3.76 10.27
C SER A 412 -14.15 -2.30 10.71
N SER A 413 -14.69 -1.38 9.91
CA SER A 413 -14.81 0.03 10.29
C SER A 413 -15.80 0.23 11.44
N ARG A 414 -16.90 -0.53 11.47
CA ARG A 414 -17.86 -0.50 12.58
C ARG A 414 -17.28 -1.03 13.86
N GLU A 415 -16.53 -2.12 13.80
CA GLU A 415 -15.83 -2.68 14.96
C GLU A 415 -14.82 -1.67 15.53
N ALA A 416 -14.07 -0.97 14.67
CA ALA A 416 -13.15 0.08 15.07
C ALA A 416 -13.87 1.28 15.74
N ILE A 417 -14.99 1.74 15.18
CA ILE A 417 -15.80 2.83 15.76
C ILE A 417 -16.41 2.41 17.11
N ARG A 418 -16.90 1.17 17.20
CA ARG A 418 -17.50 0.62 18.42
C ARG A 418 -16.48 0.42 19.54
N ALA A 419 -15.21 0.19 19.19
CA ALA A 419 -14.13 0.04 20.16
C ALA A 419 -13.78 1.35 20.90
N VAL A 420 -14.14 2.52 20.35
CA VAL A 420 -13.96 3.81 21.03
C VAL A 420 -14.80 3.80 22.32
N PRO A 421 -14.23 4.14 23.49
CA PRO A 421 -14.98 4.18 24.75
C PRO A 421 -16.17 5.16 24.72
N SER A 422 -17.28 4.80 25.37
CA SER A 422 -18.44 5.69 25.51
C SER A 422 -18.12 6.95 26.30
N ASP A 423 -17.20 6.88 27.26
CA ASP A 423 -16.85 7.99 28.13
C ASP A 423 -16.22 9.16 27.35
N MET A 424 -15.44 8.87 26.30
CA MET A 424 -14.91 9.90 25.42
C MET A 424 -16.02 10.66 24.68
N ARG A 425 -17.07 9.95 24.26
CA ARG A 425 -18.25 10.58 23.63
C ARG A 425 -19.00 11.45 24.63
N GLN A 426 -19.24 10.94 25.83
CA GLN A 426 -19.95 11.67 26.88
C GLN A 426 -19.17 12.90 27.35
N ALA A 427 -17.83 12.81 27.47
CA ALA A 427 -16.98 13.95 27.79
C ALA A 427 -17.08 15.06 26.72
N SER A 428 -17.06 14.69 25.43
CA SER A 428 -17.27 15.62 24.32
C SER A 428 -18.64 16.31 24.41
N TYR A 429 -19.71 15.54 24.66
CA TYR A 429 -21.06 16.11 24.85
C TYR A 429 -21.15 17.00 26.09
N GLY A 430 -20.47 16.64 27.19
CA GLY A 430 -20.40 17.45 28.41
C GLY A 430 -19.72 18.81 28.21
N MET A 431 -18.83 18.91 27.21
CA MET A 431 -18.20 20.17 26.77
C MET A 431 -19.09 20.98 25.81
N GLY A 432 -20.31 20.54 25.54
CA GLY A 432 -21.26 21.20 24.63
C GLY A 432 -21.03 20.90 23.15
N ALA A 433 -20.22 19.88 22.81
CA ALA A 433 -20.01 19.48 21.42
C ALA A 433 -21.27 18.84 20.80
N THR A 434 -21.52 19.14 19.54
CA THR A 434 -22.55 18.46 18.74
C THR A 434 -22.13 17.04 18.37
N ARG A 435 -23.10 16.18 18.02
CA ARG A 435 -22.85 14.81 17.50
C ARG A 435 -21.83 14.77 16.36
N TRP A 436 -21.96 15.70 15.41
CA TRP A 436 -20.98 15.84 14.32
C TRP A 436 -19.57 16.19 14.81
N GLN A 437 -19.44 17.14 15.76
CA GLN A 437 -18.15 17.50 16.32
C GLN A 437 -17.53 16.34 17.10
N THR A 438 -18.31 15.59 17.88
CA THR A 438 -17.85 14.39 18.58
C THR A 438 -17.38 13.31 17.61
N VAL A 439 -18.16 13.02 16.55
CA VAL A 439 -17.77 12.04 15.54
C VAL A 439 -16.49 12.45 14.82
N LYS A 440 -16.40 13.71 14.36
CA LYS A 440 -15.26 14.21 13.59
C LYS A 440 -13.97 14.33 14.42
N ASN A 441 -14.06 14.84 15.66
CA ASN A 441 -12.88 15.23 16.43
C ASN A 441 -12.47 14.19 17.49
N VAL A 442 -13.33 13.24 17.83
CA VAL A 442 -13.06 12.24 18.88
C VAL A 442 -13.16 10.83 18.32
N VAL A 443 -14.33 10.45 17.80
CA VAL A 443 -14.57 9.05 17.40
C VAL A 443 -13.77 8.65 16.16
N LEU A 444 -13.82 9.44 15.08
CA LEU A 444 -13.15 9.10 13.84
C LEU A 444 -11.61 9.07 13.98
N PRO A 445 -10.95 10.05 14.62
CA PRO A 445 -9.51 10.00 14.83
C PRO A 445 -9.08 8.79 15.65
N GLU A 446 -9.81 8.46 16.72
CA GLU A 446 -9.52 7.31 17.58
C GLU A 446 -9.74 5.97 16.88
N ALA A 447 -10.80 5.86 16.07
CA ALA A 447 -11.10 4.65 15.30
C ALA A 447 -10.24 4.51 14.03
N PHE A 448 -9.56 5.57 13.56
CA PHE A 448 -8.90 5.60 12.26
C PHE A 448 -7.84 4.51 12.07
N PRO A 449 -6.95 4.21 13.04
CA PRO A 449 -5.99 3.11 12.91
C PRO A 449 -6.67 1.74 12.71
N GLY A 450 -7.80 1.51 13.40
CA GLY A 450 -8.61 0.31 13.26
C GLY A 450 -9.28 0.22 11.89
N ILE A 451 -9.89 1.31 11.42
CA ILE A 451 -10.50 1.44 10.10
C ILE A 451 -9.47 1.17 8.99
N LEU A 452 -8.27 1.76 9.10
CA LEU A 452 -7.18 1.53 8.16
C LEU A 452 -6.78 0.05 8.15
N THR A 453 -6.59 -0.57 9.32
CA THR A 453 -6.23 -1.99 9.41
C THR A 453 -7.25 -2.88 8.70
N GLY A 454 -8.55 -2.66 8.97
CA GLY A 454 -9.63 -3.39 8.30
C GLY A 454 -9.63 -3.22 6.79
N THR A 455 -9.44 -1.99 6.32
CA THR A 455 -9.37 -1.67 4.88
C THR A 455 -8.15 -2.32 4.22
N ILE A 456 -7.00 -2.30 4.88
CA ILE A 456 -5.75 -2.91 4.36
C ILE A 456 -5.93 -4.39 4.16
N LEU A 457 -6.50 -5.09 5.14
CA LEU A 457 -6.78 -6.52 5.03
C LEU A 457 -7.80 -6.82 3.91
N ALA A 458 -8.80 -5.96 3.74
CA ALA A 458 -9.78 -6.06 2.66
C ALA A 458 -9.13 -5.87 1.27
N LEU A 459 -8.25 -4.89 1.09
CA LEU A 459 -7.50 -4.68 -0.15
C LEU A 459 -6.50 -5.82 -0.42
N GLY A 460 -5.83 -6.31 0.62
CA GLY A 460 -4.96 -7.48 0.55
C GLY A 460 -5.70 -8.75 0.12
N ARG A 461 -7.00 -8.85 0.41
CA ARG A 461 -7.86 -9.87 -0.20
C ARG A 461 -8.16 -9.57 -1.67
N ALA A 462 -8.58 -8.35 -2.00
CA ALA A 462 -8.97 -7.97 -3.37
C ALA A 462 -7.86 -8.19 -4.41
N ILE A 463 -6.60 -7.91 -4.06
CA ILE A 463 -5.46 -8.05 -5.00
C ILE A 463 -5.24 -9.49 -5.47
N GLY A 464 -5.69 -10.47 -4.68
CA GLY A 464 -5.62 -11.90 -5.00
C GLY A 464 -6.89 -12.47 -5.64
N GLU A 465 -7.96 -11.70 -5.78
CA GLU A 465 -9.23 -12.19 -6.34
C GLU A 465 -9.16 -12.26 -7.87
N THR A 466 -9.35 -13.46 -8.42
CA THR A 466 -9.31 -13.72 -9.86
C THR A 466 -10.70 -13.98 -10.45
N ALA A 467 -11.54 -14.71 -9.71
CA ALA A 467 -12.84 -15.15 -10.19
C ALA A 467 -13.77 -14.00 -10.64
N PRO A 468 -13.91 -12.88 -9.89
CA PRO A 468 -14.75 -11.77 -10.33
C PRO A 468 -14.28 -11.16 -11.66
N LEU A 469 -12.96 -11.06 -11.87
CA LEU A 469 -12.38 -10.50 -13.08
C LEU A 469 -12.63 -11.38 -14.31
N ILE A 470 -12.53 -12.70 -14.16
CA ILE A 470 -12.88 -13.66 -15.22
C ILE A 470 -14.35 -13.48 -15.61
N MET A 471 -15.26 -13.42 -14.64
CA MET A 471 -16.70 -13.33 -14.89
C MET A 471 -17.10 -12.06 -15.65
N ILE A 472 -16.46 -10.92 -15.38
CA ILE A 472 -16.73 -9.66 -16.10
C ILE A 472 -16.02 -9.54 -17.45
N GLY A 473 -15.35 -10.60 -17.91
CA GLY A 473 -14.65 -10.65 -19.19
C GLY A 473 -13.36 -9.84 -19.23
N ALA A 474 -12.61 -9.78 -18.12
CA ALA A 474 -11.26 -9.23 -18.13
C ALA A 474 -10.33 -10.08 -19.00
N PRO A 475 -9.48 -9.49 -19.85
CA PRO A 475 -8.50 -10.25 -20.63
C PRO A 475 -7.52 -11.01 -19.74
N ASN A 476 -7.30 -12.29 -20.06
CA ASN A 476 -6.38 -13.16 -19.34
C ASN A 476 -4.93 -12.63 -19.38
N VAL A 477 -4.55 -12.00 -20.51
CA VAL A 477 -3.25 -11.38 -20.68
C VAL A 477 -3.38 -10.11 -21.54
N LEU A 478 -2.54 -9.12 -21.27
CA LEU A 478 -2.46 -7.86 -22.01
C LEU A 478 -1.02 -7.63 -22.50
N PHE A 479 -0.90 -6.92 -23.63
CA PHE A 479 0.40 -6.58 -24.23
C PHE A 479 0.78 -5.10 -24.07
N SER A 480 -0.12 -4.28 -23.55
CA SER A 480 0.10 -2.85 -23.31
C SER A 480 -0.42 -2.46 -21.93
N LEU A 481 0.18 -1.43 -21.34
CA LEU A 481 -0.22 -0.93 -20.04
C LEU A 481 -1.57 -0.20 -20.14
N PRO A 482 -2.52 -0.41 -19.21
CA PRO A 482 -3.74 0.38 -19.16
C PRO A 482 -3.44 1.81 -18.66
N THR A 483 -3.82 2.82 -19.43
CA THR A 483 -3.59 4.25 -19.09
C THR A 483 -4.87 4.96 -18.64
N GLU A 484 -6.04 4.42 -18.95
CA GLU A 484 -7.35 5.02 -18.68
C GLU A 484 -8.26 4.10 -17.87
N LEU A 485 -9.21 4.66 -17.11
CA LEU A 485 -10.19 3.86 -16.35
C LEU A 485 -11.12 3.02 -17.26
N THR A 486 -11.32 3.47 -18.49
CA THR A 486 -12.12 2.82 -19.54
C THR A 486 -11.32 1.79 -20.33
N SER A 487 -10.00 1.74 -20.17
CA SER A 487 -9.14 0.78 -20.87
C SER A 487 -9.33 -0.63 -20.30
N LYS A 488 -9.10 -1.63 -21.15
CA LYS A 488 -9.09 -3.05 -20.73
C LYS A 488 -7.96 -3.29 -19.75
N VAL A 489 -8.18 -4.15 -18.77
CA VAL A 489 -7.21 -4.43 -17.71
C VAL A 489 -7.00 -5.91 -17.49
N SER A 490 -5.76 -6.29 -17.23
CA SER A 490 -5.42 -7.60 -16.66
C SER A 490 -4.80 -7.40 -15.27
N ALA A 491 -4.87 -8.44 -14.45
CA ALA A 491 -4.35 -8.42 -13.08
C ALA A 491 -3.31 -9.53 -12.94
N MET A 492 -2.32 -9.33 -12.06
CA MET A 492 -1.27 -10.30 -11.78
C MET A 492 -1.80 -11.73 -11.52
N PRO A 493 -2.79 -11.96 -10.62
CA PRO A 493 -3.24 -13.32 -10.35
C PRO A 493 -3.98 -13.94 -11.55
N LEU A 494 -4.64 -13.11 -12.38
CA LEU A 494 -5.30 -13.56 -13.61
C LEU A 494 -4.27 -14.01 -14.65
N GLN A 495 -3.17 -13.27 -14.80
CA GLN A 495 -2.09 -13.64 -15.71
C GLN A 495 -1.34 -14.90 -15.24
N VAL A 496 -1.09 -15.03 -13.92
CA VAL A 496 -0.53 -16.26 -13.33
C VAL A 496 -1.45 -17.45 -13.58
N TYR A 497 -2.77 -17.29 -13.38
CA TYR A 497 -3.76 -18.31 -13.70
C TYR A 497 -3.74 -18.68 -15.18
N ALA A 498 -3.61 -17.69 -16.08
CA ALA A 498 -3.54 -17.95 -17.51
C ALA A 498 -2.33 -18.80 -17.88
N TRP A 499 -1.15 -18.52 -17.31
CA TRP A 499 0.05 -19.34 -17.51
C TRP A 499 -0.11 -20.75 -16.94
N SER A 500 -0.74 -20.88 -15.78
CA SER A 500 -0.95 -22.18 -15.15
C SER A 500 -2.12 -22.99 -15.73
N SER A 501 -2.99 -22.43 -16.57
CA SER A 501 -4.18 -23.17 -17.05
C SER A 501 -4.33 -23.16 -18.56
N LEU A 502 -4.25 -21.98 -19.18
CA LEU A 502 -4.52 -21.79 -20.60
C LEU A 502 -3.29 -22.08 -21.47
N PHE A 503 -2.12 -21.63 -21.03
CA PHE A 503 -0.87 -21.83 -21.77
C PHE A 503 -0.13 -23.10 -21.36
N ALA A 504 -0.27 -23.51 -20.09
CA ALA A 504 0.00 -24.83 -19.51
C ALA A 504 1.16 -25.68 -20.07
N SER A 505 2.21 -25.05 -20.59
CA SER A 505 3.44 -25.74 -20.99
C SER A 505 4.35 -25.91 -19.77
N GLU A 506 5.15 -26.97 -19.77
CA GLU A 506 6.13 -27.24 -18.71
C GLU A 506 7.04 -26.03 -18.47
N ASP A 507 7.40 -25.31 -19.54
CA ASP A 507 8.18 -24.07 -19.46
C ASP A 507 7.43 -22.94 -18.73
N PHE A 508 6.15 -22.69 -19.02
CA PHE A 508 5.40 -21.66 -18.29
C PHE A 508 5.23 -22.01 -16.81
N TYR A 509 5.01 -23.29 -16.49
CA TYR A 509 4.85 -23.77 -15.12
C TYR A 509 6.13 -23.70 -14.28
N THR A 510 7.29 -23.95 -14.87
CA THR A 510 8.57 -23.97 -14.15
C THR A 510 9.29 -22.63 -14.15
N LYS A 511 8.98 -21.74 -15.10
CA LYS A 511 9.65 -20.44 -15.28
C LYS A 511 8.76 -19.27 -14.87
N ALA A 512 7.69 -19.02 -15.63
CA ALA A 512 6.88 -17.80 -15.50
C ALA A 512 5.92 -17.81 -14.29
N VAL A 513 5.33 -18.96 -13.96
CA VAL A 513 4.39 -19.08 -12.82
C VAL A 513 5.08 -18.79 -11.48
N PRO A 514 6.21 -19.44 -11.12
CA PRO A 514 6.90 -19.14 -9.86
C PRO A 514 7.36 -17.69 -9.79
N ALA A 515 7.91 -17.14 -10.88
CA ALA A 515 8.31 -15.74 -10.97
C ALA A 515 7.12 -14.80 -10.74
N GLY A 516 5.98 -15.06 -11.40
CA GLY A 516 4.77 -14.27 -11.24
C GLY A 516 4.21 -14.31 -9.81
N VAL A 517 4.24 -15.47 -9.15
CA VAL A 517 3.82 -15.60 -7.75
C VAL A 517 4.74 -14.82 -6.81
N VAL A 518 6.06 -14.89 -7.00
CA VAL A 518 7.01 -14.10 -6.19
C VAL A 518 6.79 -12.61 -6.34
N VAL A 519 6.57 -12.13 -7.58
CA VAL A 519 6.27 -10.71 -7.82
C VAL A 519 4.94 -10.30 -7.18
N LEU A 520 3.89 -11.09 -7.32
CA LEU A 520 2.59 -10.84 -6.69
C LEU A 520 2.72 -10.74 -5.16
N LEU A 521 3.47 -11.65 -4.54
CA LEU A 521 3.73 -11.64 -3.11
C LEU A 521 4.56 -10.42 -2.69
N ALA A 522 5.59 -10.06 -3.46
CA ALA A 522 6.41 -8.88 -3.19
C ALA A 522 5.57 -7.59 -3.23
N VAL A 523 4.69 -7.45 -4.23
CA VAL A 523 3.77 -6.31 -4.34
C VAL A 523 2.76 -6.29 -3.19
N LEU A 524 2.17 -7.44 -2.85
CA LEU A 524 1.22 -7.55 -1.73
C LEU A 524 1.89 -7.17 -0.40
N LEU A 525 3.09 -7.67 -0.14
CA LEU A 525 3.85 -7.36 1.06
C LEU A 525 4.26 -5.89 1.12
N ALA A 526 4.68 -5.31 0.00
CA ALA A 526 5.02 -3.89 -0.09
C ALA A 526 3.79 -3.01 0.21
N MET A 527 2.65 -3.31 -0.42
CA MET A 527 1.39 -2.60 -0.22
C MET A 527 0.93 -2.67 1.25
N ASN A 528 0.95 -3.85 1.86
CA ASN A 528 0.56 -4.03 3.27
C ASN A 528 1.55 -3.35 4.23
N SER A 529 2.85 -3.42 3.97
CA SER A 529 3.87 -2.82 4.84
C SER A 529 3.72 -1.30 4.92
N ILE A 530 3.49 -0.63 3.79
CA ILE A 530 3.28 0.82 3.76
C ILE A 530 2.03 1.20 4.52
N ALA A 531 0.97 0.44 4.33
CA ALA A 531 -0.29 0.75 4.98
C ALA A 531 -0.20 0.53 6.50
N ILE A 532 0.59 -0.44 6.97
CA ILE A 532 0.95 -0.59 8.39
C ILE A 532 1.80 0.59 8.89
N VAL A 533 2.78 1.06 8.11
CA VAL A 533 3.58 2.24 8.48
C VAL A 533 2.70 3.48 8.62
N LEU A 534 1.76 3.70 7.69
CA LEU A 534 0.79 4.79 7.75
C LEU A 534 -0.09 4.66 9.01
N ARG A 535 -0.57 3.46 9.35
CA ARG A 535 -1.34 3.19 10.57
C ARG A 535 -0.55 3.53 11.85
N ASN A 536 0.68 3.04 11.97
CA ASN A 536 1.49 3.21 13.19
C ASN A 536 1.74 4.69 13.52
N LYS A 537 1.79 5.57 12.50
CA LYS A 537 1.88 7.01 12.73
C LYS A 537 0.65 7.54 13.48
N PHE A 538 -0.55 7.14 13.05
CA PHE A 538 -1.81 7.58 13.68
C PHE A 538 -2.00 6.99 15.09
N GLU A 539 -1.48 5.79 15.36
CA GLU A 539 -1.48 5.21 16.72
C GLU A 539 -0.56 5.95 17.69
N SER A 540 0.52 6.59 17.21
CA SER A 540 1.49 7.28 18.05
C SER A 540 1.15 8.73 18.38
N GLU A 541 0.16 9.31 17.70
CA GLU A 541 -0.31 10.69 17.91
C GLU A 541 -1.53 10.77 18.87
N ASN A 542 -2.10 9.61 19.27
CA ASN A 542 -3.11 9.47 20.33
C ASN A 542 -2.48 8.81 21.57
#